data_AF-I3I7U1-F1
#
_entry.id   AF-I3I7U1-F1
#
_cell.length_a   1.000
_cell.length_b   1.000
_cell.length_c   1.000
_cell.angle_alpha   90.00
_cell.angle_beta   90.00
_cell.angle_gamma   90.00
#
_symmetry.space_group_name_H-M   'P 1'
#
loop_
_entity.id
_entity.type
_entity.pdbx_description
1 polymer ?
#
loop_
_entity_poly.entity_id
_entity_poly.type
_entity_poly.pdbx_seq_one_letter_code
_entity_poly.pdbx_strand_id
1 'polypeptide(L)'
;MDMKINHKLLRRQREQRAWTQNQLAEVASLSMRTVQRIERNGIAAKESAMALASALDMDLADLLIQSNSSSTRHTSNRRWWGLVGILTSLIVSLGWWSTAAAEQVMINLSVKAESGASTEGEMQFLNELGAQSEVRFNHQFRLLVRTVRHNQGLLLSTEIYDFIDGDYLLISSPSILIADNELAAIHLDTHSSGRLQLSFKSDF
;
A
#
# COMPACT_ATOMS: atom_id res chain seq x y z
N MET A 1 35.59 -48.72 6.60
CA MET A 1 35.45 -47.78 5.48
C MET A 1 35.61 -46.37 6.03
N ASP A 2 36.51 -45.59 5.46
CA ASP A 2 36.76 -44.23 5.89
C ASP A 2 35.79 -43.26 5.21
N MET A 3 35.28 -42.31 5.98
CA MET A 3 34.36 -41.28 5.55
C MET A 3 35.09 -39.94 5.40
N LYS A 4 34.73 -39.19 4.37
CA LYS A 4 35.28 -37.86 4.11
C LYS A 4 34.38 -36.80 4.73
N ILE A 5 34.83 -36.20 5.83
CA ILE A 5 34.13 -35.16 6.59
C ILE A 5 34.53 -33.77 6.11
N ASN A 6 33.57 -32.86 6.09
CA ASN A 6 33.82 -31.44 5.88
C ASN A 6 34.45 -30.82 7.14
N HIS A 7 35.78 -30.95 7.26
CA HIS A 7 36.55 -30.48 8.41
C HIS A 7 36.39 -28.98 8.71
N LYS A 8 36.14 -28.14 7.69
CA LYS A 8 35.85 -26.70 7.88
C LYS A 8 34.51 -26.49 8.55
N LEU A 9 33.49 -27.23 8.12
CA LEU A 9 32.16 -27.19 8.72
C LEU A 9 32.20 -27.71 10.16
N LEU A 10 32.93 -28.80 10.41
CA LEU A 10 33.14 -29.36 11.74
C LEU A 10 33.73 -28.30 12.70
N ARG A 11 34.82 -27.66 12.28
CA ARG A 11 35.48 -26.60 13.06
C ARG A 11 34.55 -25.42 13.33
N ARG A 12 33.80 -24.97 12.32
CA ARG A 12 32.85 -23.87 12.47
C ARG A 12 31.75 -24.19 13.49
N GLN A 13 31.18 -25.39 13.42
CA GLN A 13 30.12 -25.83 14.34
C GLN A 13 30.62 -25.94 15.79
N ARG A 14 31.88 -26.36 15.97
CA ARG A 14 32.55 -26.35 17.27
C ARG A 14 32.72 -24.92 17.80
N GLU A 15 33.22 -24.02 16.97
CA GLU A 15 33.46 -22.61 17.34
C GLU A 15 32.15 -21.86 17.63
N GLN A 16 31.07 -22.14 16.89
CA GLN A 16 29.73 -21.58 17.14
C GLN A 16 29.16 -21.98 18.51
N ARG A 17 29.56 -23.14 19.04
CA ARG A 17 29.18 -23.63 20.39
C ARG A 17 30.18 -23.21 21.47
N ALA A 18 31.17 -22.38 21.13
CA ALA A 18 32.28 -21.99 22.00
C ALA A 18 33.06 -23.19 22.59
N TRP A 19 33.09 -24.32 21.88
CA TRP A 19 33.77 -25.52 22.36
C TRP A 19 35.25 -25.55 21.99
N THR A 20 36.08 -26.00 22.92
CA THR A 20 37.46 -26.40 22.65
C THR A 20 37.50 -27.76 21.94
N GLN A 21 38.62 -28.11 21.32
CA GLN A 21 38.79 -29.45 20.73
C GLN A 21 38.65 -30.58 21.76
N ASN A 22 39.04 -30.34 23.01
CA ASN A 22 38.89 -31.30 24.10
C ASN A 22 37.41 -31.48 24.48
N GLN A 23 36.65 -30.39 24.57
CA GLN A 23 35.20 -30.44 24.84
C GLN A 23 34.43 -31.17 23.73
N LEU A 24 34.75 -30.92 22.45
CA LEU A 24 34.13 -31.68 21.36
C LEU A 24 34.48 -33.18 21.44
N ALA A 25 35.70 -33.52 21.84
CA ALA A 25 36.13 -34.91 22.01
C ALA A 25 35.35 -35.60 23.13
N GLU A 26 35.17 -34.91 24.26
CA GLU A 26 34.39 -35.40 25.41
C GLU A 26 32.92 -35.65 25.04
N VAL A 27 32.25 -34.66 24.42
CA VAL A 27 30.84 -34.78 24.01
C VAL A 27 30.66 -35.86 22.94
N ALA A 28 31.60 -35.99 22.00
CA ALA A 28 31.57 -37.03 20.98
C ALA A 28 32.06 -38.40 21.46
N SER A 29 32.49 -38.54 22.73
CA SER A 29 33.12 -39.77 23.23
C SER A 29 34.30 -40.26 22.35
N LEU A 30 35.11 -39.31 21.86
CA LEU A 30 36.30 -39.56 21.04
C LEU A 30 37.56 -39.06 21.76
N SER A 31 38.73 -39.49 21.30
CA SER A 31 39.99 -38.91 21.77
C SER A 31 40.21 -37.52 21.17
N MET A 32 40.84 -36.60 21.93
CA MET A 32 41.25 -35.30 21.42
C MET A 32 42.12 -35.39 20.16
N ARG A 33 42.99 -36.42 20.07
CA ARG A 33 43.82 -36.70 18.88
C ARG A 33 42.97 -37.07 17.66
N THR A 34 41.88 -37.80 17.86
CA THR A 34 40.94 -38.15 16.79
C THR A 34 40.27 -36.90 16.24
N VAL A 35 39.74 -36.03 17.11
CA VAL A 35 39.11 -34.76 16.72
C VAL A 35 40.12 -33.87 15.98
N GLN A 36 41.32 -33.70 16.51
CA GLN A 36 42.39 -32.92 15.87
C GLN A 36 42.75 -33.42 14.48
N ARG A 37 42.89 -34.75 14.33
CA ARG A 37 43.21 -35.36 13.04
C ARG A 37 42.08 -35.08 12.04
N ILE A 38 40.82 -35.28 12.44
CA ILE A 38 39.64 -35.06 11.59
C ILE A 38 39.51 -33.57 11.21
N GLU A 39 39.74 -32.63 12.14
CA GLU A 39 39.75 -31.19 11.83
C GLU A 39 40.89 -30.79 10.88
N ARG A 40 41.99 -31.55 10.85
CA ARG A 40 43.14 -31.30 9.97
C ARG A 40 42.98 -31.90 8.58
N ASN A 41 42.52 -33.15 8.47
CA ASN A 41 42.53 -33.90 7.20
C ASN A 41 41.13 -34.28 6.68
N GLY A 42 40.08 -34.15 7.49
CA GLY A 42 38.71 -34.49 7.11
C GLY A 42 38.48 -35.99 6.87
N ILE A 43 39.29 -36.88 7.45
CA ILE A 43 39.13 -38.33 7.31
C ILE A 43 38.76 -38.93 8.66
N ALA A 44 37.62 -39.62 8.73
CA ALA A 44 37.11 -40.25 9.94
C ALA A 44 36.62 -41.67 9.67
N ALA A 45 36.75 -42.58 10.64
CA ALA A 45 36.03 -43.85 10.60
C ALA A 45 34.52 -43.60 10.68
N LYS A 46 33.71 -44.55 10.20
CA LYS A 46 32.24 -44.44 10.24
C LYS A 46 31.71 -44.17 11.65
N GLU A 47 32.22 -44.88 12.68
CA GLU A 47 31.78 -44.63 14.05
C GLU A 47 32.15 -43.22 14.52
N SER A 48 33.37 -42.75 14.22
CA SER A 48 33.80 -41.41 14.59
C SER A 48 32.98 -40.32 13.88
N ALA A 49 32.59 -40.54 12.62
CA ALA A 49 31.75 -39.61 11.88
C ALA A 49 30.33 -39.53 12.47
N MET A 50 29.74 -40.67 12.82
CA MET A 50 28.43 -40.73 13.49
C MET A 50 28.46 -40.08 14.87
N ALA A 51 29.52 -40.34 15.65
CA ALA A 51 29.70 -39.75 16.97
C ALA A 51 29.81 -38.22 16.91
N LEU A 52 30.55 -37.68 15.94
CA LEU A 52 30.65 -36.24 15.72
C LEU A 52 29.33 -35.60 15.25
N ALA A 53 28.60 -36.28 14.37
CA ALA A 53 27.28 -35.81 13.91
C ALA A 53 26.28 -35.76 15.08
N SER A 54 26.24 -36.81 15.90
CA SER A 54 25.40 -36.87 17.11
C SER A 54 25.78 -35.81 18.14
N ALA A 55 27.08 -35.59 18.41
CA ALA A 55 27.56 -34.57 19.34
C ALA A 55 27.21 -33.14 18.90
N LEU A 56 27.09 -32.91 17.58
CA LEU A 56 26.74 -31.61 17.03
C LEU A 56 25.24 -31.45 16.77
N ASP A 57 24.42 -32.47 17.05
CA ASP A 57 22.99 -32.48 16.74
C ASP A 57 22.75 -32.18 15.24
N MET A 58 23.48 -32.89 14.38
CA MET A 58 23.43 -32.73 12.92
C MET A 58 23.24 -34.09 12.25
N ASP A 59 22.61 -34.09 11.07
CA ASP A 59 22.62 -35.27 10.21
C ASP A 59 24.05 -35.56 9.74
N LEU A 60 24.44 -36.85 9.75
CA LEU A 60 25.70 -37.31 9.20
C LEU A 60 25.86 -36.87 7.74
N ALA A 61 24.78 -36.86 6.95
CA ALA A 61 24.80 -36.44 5.55
C ALA A 61 25.27 -34.98 5.35
N ASP A 62 25.00 -34.10 6.31
CA ASP A 62 25.41 -32.69 6.29
C ASP A 62 26.88 -32.50 6.68
N LEU A 63 27.42 -33.43 7.46
CA LEU A 63 28.82 -33.41 7.91
C LEU A 63 29.78 -33.98 6.86
N LEU A 64 29.29 -34.80 5.93
CA LEU A 64 30.09 -35.43 4.87
C LEU A 64 30.35 -34.48 3.70
N ILE A 65 31.52 -34.63 3.07
CA ILE A 65 31.82 -34.00 1.79
C ILE A 65 31.07 -34.81 0.72
N GLN A 66 29.88 -34.34 0.35
CA GLN A 66 29.17 -34.89 -0.80
C GLN A 66 29.97 -34.57 -2.07
N SER A 67 30.49 -35.61 -2.73
CA SER A 67 30.99 -35.50 -4.09
C SER A 67 29.79 -35.13 -4.97
N ASN A 68 29.82 -33.94 -5.57
CA ASN A 68 28.71 -33.38 -6.34
C ASN A 68 28.13 -34.39 -7.36
N SER A 69 27.02 -35.03 -7.00
CA SER A 69 25.95 -35.40 -7.92
C SER A 69 24.67 -34.82 -7.31
N SER A 70 24.41 -33.57 -7.70
CA SER A 70 23.09 -32.93 -7.75
C SER A 70 22.01 -33.46 -6.79
N SER A 71 21.84 -32.83 -5.63
CA SER A 71 20.49 -32.57 -5.08
C SER A 71 20.53 -31.48 -4.00
N THR A 72 19.74 -30.44 -4.27
CA THR A 72 18.98 -29.60 -3.31
C THR A 72 19.63 -29.26 -1.97
N ARG A 73 20.39 -28.15 -1.95
CA ARG A 73 20.58 -27.37 -0.73
C ARG A 73 19.29 -26.64 -0.37
N HIS A 74 18.62 -27.12 0.67
CA HIS A 74 17.67 -26.34 1.43
C HIS A 74 18.45 -25.31 2.28
N THR A 75 18.91 -24.22 1.65
CA THR A 75 19.45 -23.08 2.41
C THR A 75 19.11 -21.75 1.78
N SER A 76 18.71 -20.83 2.66
CA SER A 76 18.75 -19.37 2.54
C SER A 76 17.52 -18.69 1.95
N ASN A 77 16.76 -18.14 2.91
CA ASN A 77 15.62 -17.25 2.87
C ASN A 77 15.87 -15.90 2.14
N ARG A 78 16.70 -15.88 1.09
CA ARG A 78 17.07 -14.66 0.34
C ARG A 78 16.42 -14.58 -1.05
N ARG A 79 15.84 -15.68 -1.54
CA ARG A 79 15.16 -15.73 -2.86
C ARG A 79 13.68 -15.32 -2.80
N TRP A 80 13.06 -15.40 -1.62
CA TRP A 80 11.67 -14.97 -1.42
C TRP A 80 11.49 -13.45 -1.51
N TRP A 81 12.47 -12.65 -1.10
CA TRP A 81 12.43 -11.18 -1.29
C TRP A 81 12.52 -10.76 -2.78
N GLY A 82 13.11 -11.57 -3.66
CA GLY A 82 13.14 -11.30 -5.10
C GLY A 82 11.81 -11.54 -5.80
N LEU A 83 11.06 -12.56 -5.39
CA LEU A 83 9.73 -12.88 -5.96
C LEU A 83 8.62 -12.01 -5.35
N VAL A 84 8.69 -11.67 -4.06
CA VAL A 84 7.77 -10.72 -3.43
C VAL A 84 7.88 -9.32 -4.05
N GLY A 85 9.10 -8.85 -4.36
CA GLY A 85 9.31 -7.54 -5.00
C GLY A 85 8.70 -7.40 -6.40
N ILE A 86 8.71 -8.47 -7.20
CA ILE A 86 8.09 -8.46 -8.54
C ILE A 86 6.56 -8.47 -8.43
N LEU A 87 6.00 -9.24 -7.49
CA LEU A 87 4.55 -9.32 -7.29
C LEU A 87 3.97 -8.00 -6.74
N THR A 88 4.66 -7.32 -5.82
CA THR A 88 4.25 -5.99 -5.33
C THR A 88 4.37 -4.91 -6.41
N SER A 89 5.38 -4.99 -7.28
CA SER A 89 5.51 -4.06 -8.42
C SER A 89 4.37 -4.25 -9.43
N LEU A 90 3.91 -5.49 -9.64
CA LEU A 90 2.77 -5.79 -10.52
C LEU A 90 1.44 -5.30 -9.91
N ILE A 91 1.25 -5.43 -8.60
CA ILE A 91 0.05 -4.94 -7.90
C ILE A 91 0.02 -3.41 -7.83
N VAL A 92 1.16 -2.74 -7.59
CA VAL A 92 1.23 -1.27 -7.61
C VAL A 92 1.06 -0.74 -9.04
N SER A 93 1.58 -1.43 -10.06
CA SER A 93 1.36 -1.06 -11.47
C SER A 93 -0.07 -1.30 -11.95
N LEU A 94 -0.77 -2.32 -11.44
CA LEU A 94 -2.18 -2.59 -11.77
C LEU A 94 -3.15 -1.74 -10.93
N GLY A 95 -2.78 -1.37 -9.72
CA GLY A 95 -3.60 -0.56 -8.80
C GLY A 95 -3.58 0.94 -9.13
N TRP A 96 -2.54 1.44 -9.80
CA TRP A 96 -2.46 2.85 -10.21
C TRP A 96 -3.28 3.19 -11.46
N TRP A 97 -3.88 2.21 -12.12
CA TRP A 97 -4.78 2.40 -13.26
C TRP A 97 -6.26 2.24 -12.91
N SER A 98 -6.62 2.30 -11.63
CA SER A 98 -7.98 2.71 -11.24
C SER A 98 -8.15 4.21 -11.44
N THR A 99 -7.85 4.71 -12.65
CA THR A 99 -8.50 5.92 -13.12
C THR A 99 -9.94 5.52 -13.33
N ALA A 100 -10.78 5.71 -12.31
CA ALA A 100 -12.21 5.83 -12.55
C ALA A 100 -12.33 6.82 -13.70
N ALA A 101 -12.85 6.39 -14.84
CA ALA A 101 -13.10 7.29 -15.96
C ALA A 101 -14.01 8.38 -15.39
N ALA A 102 -13.43 9.54 -15.09
CA ALA A 102 -14.14 10.63 -14.48
C ALA A 102 -15.07 11.16 -15.57
N GLU A 103 -16.33 10.75 -15.49
CA GLU A 103 -17.38 11.24 -16.35
C GLU A 103 -17.55 12.74 -16.03
N GLN A 104 -17.30 13.57 -17.03
CA GLN A 104 -17.36 15.03 -16.91
C GLN A 104 -18.74 15.48 -17.38
N VAL A 105 -19.43 16.25 -16.55
CA VAL A 105 -20.74 16.84 -16.86
C VAL A 105 -20.62 18.34 -16.87
N MET A 106 -21.24 18.98 -17.87
CA MET A 106 -21.34 20.44 -17.90
C MET A 106 -22.49 20.89 -17.01
N ILE A 107 -22.20 21.80 -16.08
CA ILE A 107 -23.21 22.41 -15.22
C ILE A 107 -23.22 23.91 -15.46
N ASN A 108 -24.38 24.41 -15.87
CA ASN A 108 -24.66 25.83 -15.96
C ASN A 108 -25.30 26.26 -14.64
N LEU A 109 -24.61 27.14 -13.92
CA LEU A 109 -25.09 27.79 -12.72
C LEU A 109 -25.41 29.24 -13.04
N SER A 110 -26.66 29.63 -12.85
CA SER A 110 -27.07 31.03 -12.86
C SER A 110 -27.44 31.48 -11.45
N VAL A 111 -26.88 32.59 -11.02
CA VAL A 111 -27.17 33.23 -9.73
C VAL A 111 -27.91 34.52 -10.01
N LYS A 112 -29.07 34.69 -9.38
CA LYS A 112 -29.85 35.92 -9.40
C LYS A 112 -30.16 36.37 -7.98
N ALA A 113 -29.81 37.60 -7.63
CA ALA A 113 -30.30 38.22 -6.41
C ALA A 113 -31.69 38.83 -6.64
N GLU A 114 -32.65 38.57 -5.73
CA GLU A 114 -33.99 39.17 -5.79
C GLU A 114 -34.02 40.60 -5.24
N SER A 115 -33.09 40.95 -4.35
CA SER A 115 -32.86 42.35 -4.01
C SER A 115 -32.07 42.99 -5.15
N GLY A 116 -32.40 44.21 -5.58
CA GLY A 116 -31.81 44.89 -6.75
C GLY A 116 -30.29 45.14 -6.74
N ALA A 117 -29.53 44.40 -5.93
CA ALA A 117 -28.10 44.21 -6.04
C ALA A 117 -27.77 43.38 -7.30
N SER A 118 -26.82 43.87 -8.08
CA SER A 118 -26.38 43.36 -9.38
C SER A 118 -25.61 42.02 -9.30
N THR A 119 -26.04 41.07 -8.47
CA THR A 119 -25.46 39.71 -8.44
C THR A 119 -26.22 38.86 -9.45
N GLU A 120 -26.04 39.20 -10.72
CA GLU A 120 -26.40 38.36 -11.86
C GLU A 120 -25.12 37.77 -12.43
N GLY A 121 -24.98 36.45 -12.31
CA GLY A 121 -23.80 35.75 -12.81
C GLY A 121 -24.19 34.40 -13.37
N GLU A 122 -23.87 34.17 -14.64
CA GLU A 122 -23.95 32.84 -15.25
C GLU A 122 -22.53 32.27 -15.34
N MET A 123 -22.36 31.06 -14.86
CA MET A 123 -21.09 30.34 -14.94
C MET A 123 -21.33 28.93 -15.42
N GLN A 124 -20.53 28.55 -16.40
CA GLN A 124 -20.47 27.19 -16.91
C GLN A 124 -19.23 26.56 -16.30
N PHE A 125 -19.40 25.45 -15.60
CA PHE A 125 -18.27 24.71 -15.06
C PHE A 125 -18.41 23.23 -15.36
N LEU A 126 -17.26 22.64 -15.65
CA LEU A 126 -17.15 21.20 -15.83
C LEU A 126 -17.03 20.56 -14.45
N ASN A 127 -17.96 19.68 -14.12
CA ASN A 127 -17.94 18.93 -12.88
C ASN A 127 -17.63 17.46 -13.18
N GLU A 128 -16.65 16.91 -12.49
CA GLU A 128 -16.36 15.48 -12.53
C GLU A 128 -17.30 14.75 -11.56
N LEU A 129 -18.01 13.73 -12.06
CA LEU A 129 -18.95 12.96 -11.22
C LEU A 129 -18.22 12.32 -10.03
N GLY A 130 -18.73 12.59 -8.82
CA GLY A 130 -18.18 12.17 -7.54
C GLY A 130 -17.18 13.15 -6.92
N ALA A 131 -16.62 14.07 -7.71
CA ALA A 131 -15.69 15.09 -7.24
C ALA A 131 -16.41 16.35 -6.74
N GLN A 132 -15.71 17.13 -5.91
CA GLN A 132 -16.18 18.45 -5.47
C GLN A 132 -15.61 19.53 -6.38
N SER A 133 -16.48 20.33 -6.98
CA SER A 133 -16.11 21.56 -7.69
C SER A 133 -16.34 22.75 -6.78
N GLU A 134 -15.33 23.60 -6.65
CA GLU A 134 -15.43 24.85 -5.91
C GLU A 134 -15.74 26.00 -6.86
N VAL A 135 -16.74 26.79 -6.49
CA VAL A 135 -17.18 27.98 -7.20
C VAL A 135 -17.15 29.16 -6.23
N ARG A 136 -16.45 30.25 -6.57
CA ARG A 136 -16.37 31.46 -5.75
C ARG A 136 -16.95 32.65 -6.48
N PHE A 137 -17.77 33.44 -5.80
CA PHE A 137 -18.34 34.68 -6.33
C PHE A 137 -17.82 35.87 -5.54
N ASN A 138 -17.00 36.71 -6.19
CA ASN A 138 -16.56 38.02 -5.69
C ASN A 138 -16.08 38.04 -4.22
N HIS A 139 -15.48 36.94 -3.75
CA HIS A 139 -15.09 36.70 -2.36
C HIS A 139 -16.21 36.71 -1.31
N GLN A 140 -17.45 37.00 -1.70
CA GLN A 140 -18.62 37.02 -0.82
C GLN A 140 -19.19 35.62 -0.61
N PHE A 141 -19.22 34.79 -1.66
CA PHE A 141 -19.78 33.44 -1.58
C PHE A 141 -18.80 32.40 -2.06
N ARG A 142 -18.84 31.25 -1.38
CA ARG A 142 -18.14 30.04 -1.79
C ARG A 142 -19.15 28.90 -1.85
N LEU A 143 -19.21 28.21 -2.98
CA LEU A 143 -20.07 27.06 -3.20
C LEU A 143 -19.19 25.85 -3.48
N LEU A 144 -19.42 24.75 -2.77
CA LEU A 144 -18.83 23.45 -3.06
C LEU A 144 -19.92 22.57 -3.63
N VAL A 145 -19.82 22.27 -4.93
CA VAL A 145 -20.80 21.49 -5.67
C VAL A 145 -20.25 20.10 -5.90
N ARG A 146 -20.96 19.08 -5.42
CA ARG A 146 -20.67 17.68 -5.70
C ARG A 146 -21.82 17.07 -6.49
N THR A 147 -21.52 16.53 -7.65
CA THR A 147 -22.50 15.86 -8.49
C THR A 147 -22.26 14.37 -8.46
N VAL A 148 -23.30 13.58 -8.23
CA VAL A 148 -23.21 12.11 -8.23
C VAL A 148 -24.32 11.55 -9.09
N ARG A 149 -24.02 10.54 -9.92
CA ARG A 149 -25.05 9.84 -10.70
C ARG A 149 -26.00 9.09 -9.77
N HIS A 150 -27.30 9.37 -9.88
CA HIS A 150 -28.34 8.73 -9.07
C HIS A 150 -29.51 8.29 -9.96
N ASN A 151 -29.62 6.98 -10.20
CA ASN A 151 -30.54 6.36 -11.15
C ASN A 151 -30.36 6.91 -12.58
N GLN A 152 -31.36 7.63 -13.11
CA GLN A 152 -31.35 8.25 -14.44
C GLN A 152 -31.02 9.75 -14.41
N GLY A 153 -30.75 10.32 -13.23
CA GLY A 153 -30.43 11.74 -13.06
C GLY A 153 -29.13 11.96 -12.29
N LEU A 154 -28.85 13.22 -12.00
CA LEU A 154 -27.69 13.67 -11.23
C LEU A 154 -28.15 14.26 -9.89
N LEU A 155 -27.62 13.74 -8.80
CA LEU A 155 -27.80 14.33 -7.48
C LEU A 155 -26.73 15.40 -7.28
N LEU A 156 -27.16 16.65 -7.25
CA LEU A 156 -26.33 17.81 -6.99
C LEU A 156 -26.40 18.17 -5.51
N SER A 157 -25.31 17.95 -4.78
CA SER A 157 -25.18 18.39 -3.39
C SER A 157 -24.31 19.64 -3.36
N THR A 158 -24.85 20.74 -2.86
CA THR A 158 -24.15 22.02 -2.82
C THR A 158 -23.97 22.43 -1.37
N GLU A 159 -22.76 22.77 -0.97
CA GLU A 159 -22.49 23.46 0.29
C GLU A 159 -22.24 24.93 0.00
N ILE A 160 -22.97 25.82 0.66
CA ILE A 160 -22.99 27.25 0.38
C ILE A 160 -22.48 27.97 1.61
N TYR A 161 -21.43 28.75 1.43
CA TYR A 161 -20.76 29.51 2.46
C TYR A 161 -20.87 31.00 2.16
N ASP A 162 -21.18 31.79 3.18
CA ASP A 162 -21.18 33.26 3.14
C ASP A 162 -19.92 33.77 3.86
N PHE A 163 -19.33 34.85 3.37
CA PHE A 163 -18.15 35.45 3.97
C PHE A 163 -18.56 36.47 5.03
N ILE A 164 -18.36 36.14 6.30
CA ILE A 164 -18.79 36.96 7.45
C ILE A 164 -17.60 37.09 8.41
N ASP A 165 -17.29 38.32 8.83
CA ASP A 165 -16.26 38.63 9.83
C ASP A 165 -14.85 38.03 9.55
N GLY A 166 -14.51 37.85 8.27
CA GLY A 166 -13.18 37.37 7.86
C GLY A 166 -13.08 35.86 7.65
N ASP A 167 -14.17 35.11 7.80
CA ASP A 167 -14.21 33.66 7.58
C ASP A 167 -15.43 33.23 6.72
N TYR A 168 -15.36 32.03 6.14
CA TYR A 168 -16.45 31.43 5.37
C TYR A 168 -17.31 30.55 6.29
N LEU A 169 -18.53 31.01 6.59
CA LEU A 169 -19.49 30.26 7.40
C LEU A 169 -20.47 29.51 6.49
N LEU A 170 -20.63 28.20 6.73
CA LEU A 170 -21.63 27.39 6.03
C LEU A 170 -23.03 27.88 6.40
N ILE A 171 -23.78 28.36 5.41
CA ILE A 171 -25.17 28.83 5.59
C ILE A 171 -26.20 27.80 5.14
N SER A 172 -25.85 26.93 4.18
CA SER A 172 -26.78 25.92 3.67
C SER A 172 -26.06 24.77 2.96
N SER A 173 -26.64 23.57 3.01
CA SER A 173 -26.12 22.38 2.32
C SER A 173 -27.22 21.64 1.53
N PRO A 174 -27.91 22.29 0.57
CA PRO A 174 -29.01 21.68 -0.15
C PRO A 174 -28.55 20.56 -1.09
N SER A 175 -29.40 19.55 -1.27
CA SER A 175 -29.23 18.49 -2.26
C SER A 175 -30.46 18.43 -3.15
N ILE A 176 -30.26 18.44 -4.47
CA ILE A 176 -31.33 18.40 -5.47
C ILE A 176 -31.03 17.35 -6.54
N LEU A 177 -32.05 16.63 -6.98
CA LEU A 177 -31.96 15.70 -8.09
C LEU A 177 -32.32 16.43 -9.38
N ILE A 178 -31.43 16.40 -10.36
CA ILE A 178 -31.55 17.08 -11.65
C ILE A 178 -31.60 16.01 -12.75
N ALA A 179 -32.63 16.07 -13.61
CA ALA A 179 -32.67 15.25 -14.82
C ALA A 179 -31.94 15.94 -15.97
N ASP A 180 -31.58 15.18 -17.01
CA ASP A 180 -30.88 15.74 -18.17
C ASP A 180 -31.68 16.90 -18.79
N ASN A 181 -31.00 18.01 -19.06
CA ASN A 181 -31.53 19.24 -19.64
C ASN A 181 -32.67 19.93 -18.82
N GLU A 182 -32.92 19.53 -17.58
CA GLU A 182 -33.90 20.17 -16.68
C GLU A 182 -33.27 21.28 -15.82
N LEU A 183 -34.06 22.32 -15.54
CA LEU A 183 -33.68 23.42 -14.67
C LEU A 183 -34.12 23.16 -13.23
N ALA A 184 -33.16 23.19 -12.30
CA ALA A 184 -33.40 23.03 -10.88
C ALA A 184 -33.01 24.33 -10.15
N ALA A 185 -33.91 24.90 -9.36
CA ALA A 185 -33.67 26.14 -8.64
C ALA A 185 -33.64 25.93 -7.13
N ILE A 186 -32.72 26.62 -6.46
CA ILE A 186 -32.58 26.67 -5.00
C ILE A 186 -32.69 28.13 -4.58
N HIS A 187 -33.62 28.42 -3.69
CA HIS A 187 -33.79 29.74 -3.08
C HIS A 187 -33.11 29.75 -1.72
N LEU A 188 -32.27 30.75 -1.49
CA LEU A 188 -31.51 30.91 -0.26
C LEU A 188 -31.64 32.33 0.24
N ASP A 189 -31.88 32.49 1.54
CA ASP A 189 -31.77 33.79 2.18
C ASP A 189 -30.35 33.92 2.73
N THR A 190 -29.59 34.89 2.22
CA THR A 190 -28.22 35.17 2.63
C THR A 190 -28.16 36.44 3.48
N HIS A 191 -27.26 36.47 4.46
CA HIS A 191 -27.10 37.64 5.33
C HIS A 191 -26.48 38.82 4.58
N SER A 192 -25.54 38.55 3.65
CA SER A 192 -24.81 39.59 2.91
C SER A 192 -25.56 40.12 1.68
N SER A 193 -26.35 39.29 0.98
CA SER A 193 -26.93 39.64 -0.33
C SER A 193 -28.45 39.48 -0.44
N GLY A 194 -29.13 39.15 0.67
CA GLY A 194 -30.57 38.93 0.70
C GLY A 194 -30.97 37.61 0.04
N ARG A 195 -32.19 37.53 -0.51
CA ARG A 195 -32.67 36.32 -1.18
C ARG A 195 -31.96 36.12 -2.52
N LEU A 196 -31.30 34.98 -2.66
CA LEU A 196 -30.63 34.51 -3.86
C LEU A 196 -31.40 33.33 -4.46
N GLN A 197 -31.48 33.29 -5.78
CA GLN A 197 -31.94 32.13 -6.54
C GLN A 197 -30.74 31.57 -7.31
N LEU A 198 -30.34 30.36 -6.96
CA LEU A 198 -29.35 29.57 -7.70
C LEU A 198 -30.11 28.63 -8.63
N SER A 199 -29.93 28.75 -9.94
CA SER A 199 -30.52 27.81 -10.90
C SER A 199 -29.43 27.01 -11.58
N PHE A 200 -29.57 25.70 -11.54
CA PHE A 200 -28.65 24.71 -12.09
C PHE A 200 -29.30 24.02 -13.29
N LYS A 201 -28.51 23.80 -14.33
CA LYS A 201 -28.89 22.99 -15.50
C LYS A 201 -27.72 22.09 -15.88
N SER A 202 -27.97 20.80 -16.03
CA SER A 202 -26.97 19.84 -16.48
C SER A 202 -27.20 19.43 -17.94
N ASP A 203 -26.11 19.12 -18.63
CA ASP A 203 -26.08 18.56 -20.00
C ASP A 203 -25.15 17.33 -19.97
N PHE A 204 -25.71 16.11 -20.04
CA PHE A 204 -24.96 14.85 -19.90
C PHE A 204 -25.51 13.65 -20.68
#